data_AF-A0A292SU28-F1
#
_entry.id   AF-A0A292SU28-F1
#
_cell.length_a   1.000
_cell.length_b   1.000
_cell.length_c   1.000
_cell.angle_alpha   90.00
_cell.angle_beta   90.00
_cell.angle_gamma   90.00
#
_symmetry.space_group_name_H-M   'P 1'
#
loop_
_entity.id
_entity.type
_entity.pdbx_description
1 polymer ?
#
loop_
_entity_poly.entity_id
_entity_poly.type
_entity_poly.pdbx_seq_one_letter_code
_entity_poly.pdbx_strand_id
1 'polypeptide(L)'
;MDEQNTKQCNGYEAMYTFLNDEDFERHLKECPQCAKEHEKMQKVSDLIQEAKPYIKQKRKNTRVLVSAAAFFVAVFATLSVPLCMVGIDAYDNLVAQNTMDVQELGLPVDEYGFLYIE
;
A
#
# COMPACT_ATOMS: atom_id res chain seq x y z
N MET A 1 -8.69 -35.48 31.87
CA MET A 1 -7.83 -36.16 30.88
C MET A 1 -8.80 -37.02 30.10
N ASP A 2 -9.29 -36.47 29.00
CA ASP A 2 -10.54 -36.95 28.41
C ASP A 2 -10.22 -38.12 27.47
N GLU A 3 -10.82 -39.26 27.79
CA GLU A 3 -10.64 -40.55 27.14
C GLU A 3 -10.91 -40.49 25.63
N GLN A 4 -9.86 -40.71 24.84
CA GLN A 4 -9.95 -41.13 23.45
C GLN A 4 -10.57 -42.52 23.39
N ASN A 5 -11.90 -42.61 23.43
CA ASN A 5 -12.60 -43.87 23.18
C ASN A 5 -13.48 -43.78 21.93
N THR A 6 -12.82 -43.73 20.78
CA THR A 6 -13.25 -44.33 19.51
C THR A 6 -11.97 -44.56 18.70
N LYS A 7 -11.74 -45.80 18.25
CA LYS A 7 -10.44 -46.37 17.89
C LYS A 7 -9.65 -45.68 16.73
N GLN A 8 -10.11 -44.56 16.19
CA GLN A 8 -9.47 -43.79 15.09
C GLN A 8 -9.71 -42.27 15.14
N CYS A 9 -10.12 -41.66 16.27
CA CYS A 9 -10.35 -40.21 16.31
C CYS A 9 -9.03 -39.42 16.50
N ASN A 10 -8.50 -38.79 15.45
CA ASN A 10 -7.33 -37.88 15.50
C ASN A 10 -7.72 -36.39 15.71
N GLY A 11 -8.92 -36.13 16.24
CA GLY A 11 -9.44 -34.78 16.46
C GLY A 11 -10.15 -34.18 15.23
N TYR A 12 -11.00 -33.19 15.49
CA TYR A 12 -11.88 -32.59 14.49
C TYR A 12 -11.12 -31.99 13.30
N GLU A 13 -10.05 -31.24 13.55
CA GLU A 13 -9.31 -30.52 12.50
C GLU A 13 -8.67 -31.48 11.48
N ALA A 14 -8.03 -32.55 11.98
CA ALA A 14 -7.44 -33.56 11.12
C ALA A 14 -8.52 -34.29 10.30
N MET A 15 -9.64 -34.65 10.94
CA MET A 15 -10.74 -35.32 10.25
C MET A 15 -11.37 -34.42 9.19
N TYR A 16 -11.66 -33.17 9.51
CA TYR A 16 -12.26 -32.20 8.59
C TYR A 16 -11.35 -31.86 7.40
N THR A 17 -10.03 -31.93 7.57
CA THR A 17 -9.06 -31.58 6.50
C THR A 17 -8.73 -32.76 5.59
N PHE A 18 -8.67 -33.98 6.15
CA PHE A 18 -8.12 -35.15 5.46
C PHE A 18 -9.15 -36.23 5.07
N LEU A 19 -10.33 -36.27 5.70
CA LEU A 19 -11.39 -37.20 5.29
C LEU A 19 -12.24 -36.61 4.17
N ASN A 20 -12.81 -37.51 3.36
CA ASN A 20 -13.88 -37.16 2.43
C ASN A 20 -15.17 -36.84 3.20
N ASP A 21 -16.04 -36.02 2.61
CA ASP A 21 -17.28 -35.55 3.24
C ASP A 21 -18.16 -36.69 3.77
N GLU A 22 -18.32 -37.78 3.01
CA GLU A 22 -19.11 -38.95 3.42
C GLU A 22 -18.53 -39.68 4.64
N ASP A 23 -17.20 -39.79 4.70
CA ASP A 23 -16.50 -40.45 5.80
C ASP A 23 -16.51 -39.59 7.06
N PHE A 24 -16.39 -38.28 6.87
CA PHE A 24 -16.48 -37.29 7.92
C PHE A 24 -17.87 -37.25 8.55
N GLU A 25 -18.94 -37.26 7.76
CA GLU A 25 -20.31 -37.34 8.28
C GLU A 25 -20.58 -38.62 9.08
N ARG A 26 -20.01 -39.75 8.66
CA ARG A 26 -20.08 -40.99 9.44
C ARG A 26 -19.33 -40.85 10.76
N HIS A 27 -18.14 -40.27 10.75
CA HIS A 27 -17.36 -39.99 11.95
C HIS A 27 -18.08 -39.07 12.95
N LEU A 28 -18.79 -38.05 12.46
CA LEU A 28 -19.58 -37.15 13.32
C LEU A 28 -20.72 -37.87 14.04
N LYS A 29 -21.29 -38.93 13.45
CA LYS A 29 -22.32 -39.76 14.11
C LYS A 29 -21.73 -40.68 15.18
N GLU A 30 -20.47 -41.08 15.02
CA GLU A 30 -19.76 -41.98 15.94
C GLU A 30 -19.07 -41.23 17.09
N CYS A 31 -18.60 -40.00 16.85
CA CYS A 31 -17.83 -39.22 17.82
C CYS A 31 -18.61 -37.96 18.29
N PRO A 32 -19.18 -37.95 19.51
CA PRO A 32 -19.94 -36.80 20.01
C PRO A 32 -19.08 -35.54 20.26
N GLN A 33 -17.78 -35.72 20.51
CA GLN A 33 -16.85 -34.61 20.70
C GLN A 33 -16.64 -33.84 19.39
N CYS A 34 -16.37 -34.56 18.29
CA CYS A 34 -16.19 -33.94 16.98
C CYS A 34 -17.49 -33.34 16.45
N ALA A 35 -18.66 -33.94 16.75
CA ALA A 35 -19.97 -33.36 16.44
C ALA A 35 -20.17 -31.98 17.08
N LYS A 36 -19.83 -31.85 18.37
CA LYS A 36 -19.95 -30.59 19.11
C LYS A 36 -18.98 -29.53 18.59
N GLU A 37 -17.78 -29.92 18.18
CA GLU A 37 -16.81 -29.02 17.53
C GLU A 37 -17.29 -28.60 16.14
N HIS A 38 -17.88 -29.52 15.36
CA HIS A 38 -18.48 -29.21 14.07
C HIS A 38 -19.57 -28.14 14.17
N GLU A 39 -20.47 -28.26 15.13
CA GLU A 39 -21.55 -27.28 15.35
C GLU A 39 -20.99 -25.89 15.70
N LYS A 40 -19.94 -25.83 16.52
CA LYS A 40 -19.24 -24.57 16.82
C LYS A 40 -18.62 -23.96 15.56
N MET A 41 -17.98 -24.79 14.73
CA MET A 41 -17.34 -24.34 13.51
C MET A 41 -18.34 -23.87 12.45
N GLN A 42 -19.50 -24.52 12.35
CA GLN A 42 -20.60 -24.05 11.50
C GLN A 42 -21.10 -22.66 11.94
N LYS A 43 -21.32 -22.45 13.24
CA LYS A 43 -21.70 -21.13 13.78
C LYS A 43 -20.66 -20.06 13.46
N VAL A 44 -19.36 -20.37 13.62
CA VAL A 44 -18.28 -19.44 13.28
C VAL A 44 -18.25 -19.13 11.79
N SER A 45 -18.46 -20.12 10.92
CA SER A 45 -18.55 -19.94 9.47
C SER A 45 -19.67 -18.97 9.09
N ASP A 46 -20.85 -19.12 9.70
CA ASP A 46 -22.00 -18.24 9.44
C ASP A 46 -21.70 -16.79 9.84
N LEU A 47 -21.11 -16.58 11.04
CA LEU A 47 -20.67 -15.25 11.48
C LEU A 47 -19.65 -14.63 10.52
N ILE A 48 -18.72 -15.42 10.00
CA ILE A 48 -17.73 -14.94 9.02
C ILE A 48 -18.40 -14.55 7.71
N GLN A 49 -19.40 -15.31 7.25
CA GLN A 49 -20.15 -15.00 6.02
C GLN A 49 -20.92 -13.68 6.15
N GLU A 50 -21.52 -13.41 7.31
CA GLU A 50 -22.19 -12.13 7.60
C GLU A 50 -21.22 -10.94 7.65
N ALA A 51 -20.02 -11.14 8.21
CA ALA A 51 -19.00 -10.08 8.29
C ALA A 51 -18.25 -9.83 6.96
N LYS A 52 -18.19 -10.82 6.07
CA LYS A 52 -17.50 -10.77 4.77
C LYS A 52 -17.89 -9.58 3.88
N PRO A 53 -19.18 -9.21 3.69
CA PRO A 53 -19.55 -8.05 2.89
C PRO A 53 -18.97 -6.75 3.46
N TYR A 54 -18.97 -6.57 4.79
CA TYR A 54 -18.44 -5.37 5.45
C TYR A 54 -16.94 -5.23 5.25
N ILE A 55 -16.18 -6.33 5.38
CA ILE A 55 -14.73 -6.34 5.14
C ILE A 55 -14.42 -6.03 3.67
N LYS A 56 -15.19 -6.60 2.74
CA LYS A 56 -15.03 -6.36 1.29
C LYS A 56 -15.27 -4.89 0.94
N GLN A 57 -16.27 -4.25 1.54
CA GLN A 57 -16.57 -2.83 1.34
C GLN A 57 -15.47 -1.94 1.93
N LYS A 58 -15.00 -2.23 3.15
CA LYS A 58 -13.89 -1.48 3.78
C LYS A 58 -12.60 -1.54 2.95
N ARG A 59 -12.24 -2.70 2.40
CA ARG A 59 -11.05 -2.86 1.53
C ARG A 59 -11.16 -2.11 0.20
N LYS A 60 -12.36 -1.95 -0.36
CA LYS A 60 -12.56 -1.14 -1.59
C LYS A 60 -12.30 0.34 -1.30
N ASN A 61 -12.87 0.87 -0.23
CA ASN A 61 -12.73 2.28 0.13
C ASN A 61 -11.28 2.65 0.45
N THR A 62 -10.54 1.77 1.16
CA THR A 62 -9.11 2.03 1.42
C THR A 62 -8.27 1.99 0.15
N ARG A 63 -8.55 1.09 -0.79
CA ARG A 63 -7.85 1.08 -2.09
C ARG A 63 -8.12 2.33 -2.92
N VAL A 64 -9.36 2.81 -2.95
CA VAL A 64 -9.73 4.06 -3.64
C VAL A 64 -8.99 5.25 -3.01
N LEU A 65 -8.97 5.33 -1.68
CA LEU A 65 -8.29 6.41 -0.96
C LEU A 65 -6.76 6.39 -1.20
N VAL A 66 -6.13 5.22 -1.14
CA VAL A 66 -4.70 5.07 -1.44
C VAL A 66 -4.40 5.43 -2.90
N SER A 67 -5.25 5.02 -3.84
CA SER A 67 -5.08 5.37 -5.25
C SER A 67 -5.21 6.89 -5.49
N ALA A 68 -6.19 7.54 -4.85
CA ALA A 68 -6.38 8.98 -4.96
C ALA A 68 -5.17 9.75 -4.39
N ALA A 69 -4.68 9.35 -3.22
CA ALA A 69 -3.51 9.95 -2.60
C ALA A 69 -2.25 9.81 -3.48
N ALA A 70 -2.01 8.63 -4.07
CA ALA A 70 -0.89 8.40 -4.97
C ALA A 70 -0.97 9.27 -6.24
N PHE A 71 -2.17 9.45 -6.80
CA PHE A 71 -2.39 10.34 -7.94
C PHE A 71 -2.08 11.79 -7.59
N PHE A 72 -2.54 12.29 -6.45
CA PHE A 72 -2.23 13.66 -6.03
C PHE A 72 -0.72 13.89 -5.90
N VAL A 73 -0.01 12.98 -5.22
CA VAL A 73 1.45 13.10 -5.05
C VAL A 73 2.17 13.09 -6.40
N ALA A 74 1.77 12.22 -7.34
CA ALA A 74 2.37 12.16 -8.67
C ALA A 74 2.16 13.46 -9.47
N VAL A 75 0.96 14.04 -9.41
CA VAL A 75 0.64 15.30 -10.09
C VAL A 75 1.45 16.46 -9.51
N PHE A 76 1.53 16.56 -8.17
CA PHE A 76 2.34 17.60 -7.54
C PHE A 76 3.83 17.43 -7.83
N ALA A 77 4.36 16.21 -7.76
CA ALA A 77 5.78 15.96 -8.05
C ALA A 77 6.15 16.29 -9.51
N THR A 78 5.28 15.97 -10.47
CA THR A 78 5.55 16.21 -11.90
C THR A 78 5.37 17.67 -12.32
N LEU A 79 4.42 18.40 -11.73
CA LEU A 79 4.15 19.80 -12.11
C LEU A 79 5.00 20.82 -11.34
N SER A 80 5.43 20.51 -10.11
CA SER A 80 6.22 21.45 -9.29
C SER A 80 7.63 21.67 -9.83
N VAL A 81 8.30 20.62 -10.34
CA VAL A 81 9.69 20.71 -10.81
C VAL A 81 9.83 21.65 -12.02
N PRO A 82 9.02 21.53 -13.10
CA PRO A 82 9.10 22.43 -14.24
C PRO A 82 8.74 23.89 -13.89
N LEU A 83 7.75 24.10 -13.00
CA LEU A 83 7.35 25.45 -12.58
C LEU A 83 8.46 26.17 -11.81
N CYS A 84 9.17 25.48 -10.93
CA CYS A 84 10.31 26.06 -10.22
C CYS A 84 11.45 26.41 -11.18
N MET A 85 11.74 25.57 -12.17
CA MET A 85 12.82 25.82 -13.14
C MET A 85 12.51 27.02 -14.04
N VAL A 86 11.28 27.14 -14.54
CA VAL A 86 10.87 28.31 -15.36
C VAL A 86 10.96 29.62 -14.56
N GLY A 87 10.64 29.60 -13.27
CA GLY A 87 10.77 30.76 -12.40
C GLY A 87 12.21 31.21 -12.20
N ILE A 88 13.14 30.26 -12.06
CA ILE A 88 14.58 30.54 -11.92
C ILE A 88 15.16 31.06 -13.24
N ASP A 89 14.87 30.40 -14.36
CA ASP A 89 15.34 30.82 -15.67
C ASP A 89 14.84 32.23 -16.03
N ALA A 90 13.58 32.54 -15.70
CA ALA A 90 13.02 33.87 -15.90
C ALA A 90 13.69 34.92 -15.00
N TYR A 91 14.00 34.58 -13.75
CA TYR A 91 14.69 35.46 -12.81
C TYR A 91 16.13 35.74 -13.25
N ASP A 92 16.89 34.71 -13.60
CA ASP A 92 18.28 34.84 -14.05
C ASP A 92 18.38 35.64 -15.35
N ASN A 93 17.43 35.46 -16.27
CA ASN A 93 17.37 36.24 -17.50
C ASN A 93 17.06 37.72 -17.23
N LEU A 94 16.14 38.00 -16.29
CA LEU A 94 15.86 39.37 -15.85
C LEU A 94 17.06 40.02 -15.15
N VAL A 95 17.77 39.29 -14.30
CA VAL A 95 18.99 39.80 -13.64
C VAL A 95 20.08 40.07 -14.66
N ALA A 96 20.34 39.13 -15.58
CA ALA A 96 21.33 39.28 -16.64
C ALA A 96 21.04 40.47 -17.57
N GLN A 97 19.77 40.76 -17.86
CA GLN A 97 19.38 41.96 -18.63
C GLN A 97 19.54 43.27 -17.85
N ASN A 98 19.46 43.23 -16.52
CA ASN A 98 19.55 44.42 -15.67
C ASN A 98 20.98 44.70 -15.16
N THR A 99 21.89 43.73 -15.23
CA THR A 99 23.31 43.94 -14.95
C THR A 99 24.02 44.43 -16.21
N MET A 100 24.40 45.71 -16.24
CA MET A 100 25.22 46.26 -17.31
C MET A 100 26.57 45.55 -17.35
N ASP A 101 27.09 45.31 -18.55
CA ASP A 101 28.34 44.57 -18.73
C ASP A 101 29.51 45.38 -18.12
N VAL A 102 30.55 44.70 -17.63
CA VAL A 102 31.65 45.36 -16.88
C VAL A 102 32.38 46.41 -17.73
N GLN A 103 32.30 46.26 -19.06
CA GLN A 103 32.78 47.20 -20.07
C GLN A 103 31.91 48.47 -20.18
N GLU A 104 30.61 48.39 -19.94
CA GLU A 104 29.71 49.56 -19.90
C GLU A 104 29.88 50.38 -18.61
N LEU A 105 30.36 49.76 -17.53
CA LEU A 105 30.75 50.45 -16.29
C LEU A 105 32.11 51.18 -16.40
N GLY A 106 32.83 51.06 -17.52
CA GLY A 106 34.09 51.77 -17.76
C GLY A 106 35.28 51.28 -16.93
N LEU A 107 35.21 50.07 -16.36
CA LEU A 107 36.36 49.48 -15.67
C LEU A 107 37.38 48.97 -16.70
N PRO A 108 38.69 49.03 -16.42
CA PRO A 108 39.71 48.47 -17.30
C PRO A 108 39.59 46.94 -17.31
N VAL A 109 39.34 46.38 -18.49
CA VAL A 109 39.20 44.94 -18.74
C VAL A 109 40.29 44.50 -19.71
N ASP A 110 40.93 43.36 -19.44
CA ASP A 110 41.93 42.74 -20.33
C ASP A 110 41.28 42.13 -21.58
N GLU A 111 42.08 41.79 -22.60
CA GLU A 111 41.64 41.18 -23.88
C GLU A 111 40.81 39.89 -23.69
N TYR A 112 40.95 39.24 -22.53
CA TYR A 112 40.21 38.05 -22.14
C TYR A 112 38.92 38.31 -21.32
N GLY A 113 38.53 39.58 -21.09
CA GLY A 113 37.29 39.91 -20.39
C GLY A 113 37.37 39.95 -18.86
N PHE A 114 38.57 39.88 -18.28
CA PHE A 114 38.78 39.95 -16.82
C PHE A 114 39.17 41.35 -16.35
N LEU A 115 38.80 41.69 -15.11
CA LEU A 115 39.17 42.96 -14.47
C LEU A 115 40.69 43.10 -14.33
N TYR A 116 41.22 44.20 -14.83
CA TYR A 116 42.63 44.55 -14.67
C TYR A 116 42.83 45.22 -13.31
N ILE A 117 43.64 44.62 -12.43
CA ILE A 117 44.07 45.20 -11.16
C ILE A 117 45.55 45.52 -11.33
N GLU A 118 45.92 46.81 -11.24
CA GLU A 118 47.34 47.24 -11.17
C GLU A 118 48.00 46.78 -9.87
#